data_AF-A0A6N8TIG1-F1
#
_entry.id   AF-A0A6N8TIG1-F1
#
_cell.length_a   1.000
_cell.length_b   1.000
_cell.length_c   1.000
_cell.angle_alpha   90.00
_cell.angle_beta   90.00
_cell.angle_gamma   90.00
#
_symmetry.space_group_name_H-M   'P 1'
#
loop_
_entity.id
_entity.type
_entity.pdbx_description
1 polymer ?
#
loop_
_entity_poly.entity_id
_entity_poly.type
_entity_poly.pdbx_seq_one_letter_code
_entity_poly.pdbx_strand_id
1 'polypeptide(L)'
;MSFSLRSASLLVAGLMGLAGVAAAAAASHGSDPRLMAGASAMCLAHAPTLIALHAAWPTVRTAPLAALLLIVGTALFAGDLIFRHSAGHGLFPMSAPTGGFLMMAGWLAVALGAFLPRGNA
;
A
#
# COMPACT_ATOMS: atom_id res chain seq x y z
N MET A 1 -12.44 -11.94 18.57
CA MET A 1 -12.61 -11.51 17.17
C MET A 1 -11.53 -12.18 16.34
N SER A 2 -11.87 -13.06 15.40
CA SER A 2 -10.86 -13.61 14.47
C SER A 2 -10.56 -12.56 13.41
N PHE A 3 -9.32 -12.08 13.34
CA PHE A 3 -8.90 -11.07 12.38
C PHE A 3 -8.60 -11.73 11.04
N SER A 4 -9.51 -11.61 10.07
CA SER A 4 -9.29 -12.15 8.72
C SER A 4 -8.41 -11.21 7.90
N LEU A 5 -7.68 -11.73 6.90
CA LEU A 5 -6.88 -10.90 5.99
C LEU A 5 -7.75 -9.87 5.24
N ARG A 6 -9.03 -10.19 4.99
CA ARG A 6 -10.02 -9.27 4.42
C ARG A 6 -10.31 -8.09 5.34
N SER A 7 -10.50 -8.33 6.63
CA SER A 7 -10.71 -7.25 7.62
C SER A 7 -9.43 -6.44 7.82
N ALA A 8 -8.27 -7.12 7.80
CA ALA A 8 -6.96 -6.48 7.87
C ALA A 8 -6.72 -5.50 6.72
N SER A 9 -7.09 -5.88 5.50
CA SER A 9 -6.91 -4.99 4.34
C SER A 9 -7.71 -3.70 4.48
N LEU A 10 -8.92 -3.76 5.03
CA LEU A 10 -9.74 -2.58 5.26
C LEU A 10 -9.17 -1.68 6.36
N LEU A 11 -8.71 -2.26 7.46
CA LEU A 11 -8.03 -1.51 8.51
C LEU A 11 -6.80 -0.78 7.96
N VAL A 12 -5.93 -1.51 7.25
CA VAL A 12 -4.70 -0.94 6.68
C VAL A 12 -5.00 0.10 5.62
N ALA A 13 -6.05 -0.09 4.80
CA ALA A 13 -6.47 0.91 3.84
C ALA A 13 -6.80 2.26 4.51
N GLY A 14 -7.55 2.23 5.63
CA GLY A 14 -7.86 3.43 6.40
C GLY A 14 -6.60 4.09 6.97
N LEU A 15 -5.68 3.30 7.52
CA LEU A 15 -4.40 3.81 8.04
C LEU A 15 -3.52 4.41 6.94
N MET A 16 -3.48 3.80 5.75
CA MET A 16 -2.77 4.34 4.58
C MET A 16 -3.40 5.64 4.09
N GLY A 17 -4.73 5.72 4.05
CA GLY A 17 -5.43 6.97 3.71
C GLY A 17 -5.04 8.10 4.67
N LEU A 18 -5.12 7.83 5.98
CA LEU A 18 -4.73 8.77 7.02
C LEU A 18 -3.26 9.19 6.89
N ALA A 19 -2.34 8.22 6.78
CA ALA A 19 -0.91 8.48 6.64
C ALA A 19 -0.59 9.24 5.34
N GLY A 20 -1.29 8.94 4.26
CA GLY A 20 -1.13 9.60 2.97
C GLY A 20 -1.53 11.08 3.01
N VAL A 21 -2.66 11.39 3.67
CA VAL A 21 -3.09 12.79 3.89
C VAL A 21 -2.13 13.52 4.82
N ALA A 22 -1.68 12.89 5.91
CA ALA A 22 -0.70 13.47 6.82
C ALA A 22 0.62 13.79 6.11
N ALA A 23 1.12 12.87 5.27
CA ALA A 23 2.30 13.08 4.45
C ALA A 23 2.11 14.17 3.39
N ALA A 24 0.91 14.29 2.79
CA ALA A 24 0.59 15.38 1.87
C ALA A 24 0.67 16.76 2.55
N ALA A 25 0.14 16.85 3.77
CA ALA A 25 0.21 18.06 4.58
C ALA A 25 1.67 18.40 4.94
N ALA A 26 2.45 17.40 5.37
CA ALA A 26 3.87 17.55 5.65
C ALA A 26 4.66 18.03 4.41
N ALA A 27 4.36 17.49 3.23
CA ALA A 27 4.96 17.94 1.98
C ALA A 27 4.59 19.40 1.63
N SER A 28 3.38 19.83 1.95
CA SER A 28 2.91 21.19 1.63
C SER A 28 3.52 22.28 2.51
N HIS A 29 3.95 21.93 3.72
CA HIS A 29 4.52 22.88 4.69
C HIS A 29 6.04 22.71 4.90
N GLY A 30 6.62 21.60 4.44
CA GLY A 30 8.04 21.28 4.60
C GLY A 30 8.93 21.97 3.56
N SER A 31 10.22 22.09 3.89
CA SER A 31 11.23 22.69 3.00
C SER A 31 11.72 21.77 1.88
N ASP A 32 11.68 20.43 2.07
CA ASP A 32 11.92 19.43 1.01
C ASP A 32 10.70 18.50 0.87
N PRO A 33 9.80 18.76 -0.09
CA PRO A 33 8.55 18.04 -0.23
C PRO A 33 8.70 16.66 -0.89
N ARG A 34 9.84 16.36 -1.53
CA ARG A 34 9.92 15.23 -2.49
C ARG A 34 9.65 13.87 -1.85
N LEU A 35 10.27 13.61 -0.70
CA LEU A 35 10.10 12.33 0.00
C LEU A 35 8.69 12.18 0.59
N MET A 36 8.16 13.25 1.19
CA MET A 36 6.82 13.25 1.79
C MET A 36 5.72 13.17 0.71
N ALA A 37 5.88 13.87 -0.41
CA ALA A 37 4.99 13.77 -1.55
C ALA A 37 5.00 12.35 -2.15
N GLY A 38 6.18 11.72 -2.26
CA GLY A 38 6.30 10.34 -2.69
C GLY A 38 5.59 9.35 -1.74
N ALA A 39 5.81 9.48 -0.43
CA ALA A 39 5.14 8.66 0.57
C ALA A 39 3.61 8.84 0.53
N SER A 40 3.17 10.09 0.42
CA SER A 40 1.76 10.46 0.28
C SER A 40 1.12 9.80 -0.95
N ALA A 41 1.74 9.98 -2.12
CA ALA A 41 1.22 9.43 -3.37
C ALA A 41 1.06 7.92 -3.31
N MET A 42 2.05 7.19 -2.77
CA MET A 42 1.97 5.73 -2.65
C MET A 42 0.87 5.30 -1.68
N CYS A 43 0.77 5.93 -0.51
CA CYS A 43 -0.31 5.63 0.45
C CYS A 43 -1.70 5.92 -0.12
N LEU A 44 -1.90 7.10 -0.74
CA LEU A 44 -3.19 7.52 -1.30
C LEU A 44 -3.59 6.74 -2.55
N ALA A 45 -2.64 6.23 -3.33
CA ALA A 45 -2.93 5.37 -4.48
C ALA A 45 -3.38 3.97 -4.04
N HIS A 46 -2.80 3.43 -2.97
CA HIS A 46 -3.06 2.05 -2.55
C HIS A 46 -4.19 1.89 -1.53
N ALA A 47 -4.48 2.92 -0.73
CA ALA A 47 -5.64 2.92 0.16
C ALA A 47 -6.97 2.59 -0.56
N PRO A 48 -7.41 3.30 -1.61
CA PRO A 48 -8.64 2.97 -2.33
C PRO A 48 -8.57 1.62 -3.04
N THR A 49 -7.39 1.21 -3.52
CA THR A 49 -7.18 -0.12 -4.11
C THR A 49 -7.44 -1.23 -3.09
N LEU A 50 -6.99 -1.08 -1.84
CA LEU A 50 -7.26 -2.06 -0.78
C LEU A 50 -8.74 -2.10 -0.37
N ILE A 51 -9.44 -0.96 -0.40
CA ILE A 51 -10.90 -0.91 -0.21
C ILE A 51 -11.62 -1.66 -1.35
N ALA A 52 -11.20 -1.43 -2.60
CA ALA A 52 -11.75 -2.12 -3.76
C ALA A 52 -11.50 -3.64 -3.70
N LEU A 53 -10.30 -4.08 -3.31
CA LEU A 53 -9.98 -5.49 -3.10
C LEU A 53 -10.79 -6.10 -1.95
N HIS A 54 -11.02 -5.36 -0.86
CA HIS A 54 -11.90 -5.79 0.23
C HIS A 54 -13.33 -6.07 -0.25
N ALA A 55 -13.85 -5.22 -1.14
CA ALA A 55 -15.18 -5.40 -1.74
C ALA A 55 -15.20 -6.56 -2.74
N ALA A 56 -14.16 -6.67 -3.57
CA ALA A 56 -14.02 -7.71 -4.60
C ALA A 56 -13.54 -9.08 -4.07
N TRP A 57 -13.31 -9.20 -2.76
CA TRP A 57 -12.76 -10.40 -2.12
C TRP A 57 -13.47 -11.71 -2.47
N PRO A 58 -14.82 -11.78 -2.56
CA PRO A 58 -15.51 -13.01 -2.94
C PRO A 58 -15.32 -13.40 -4.42
N THR A 59 -15.08 -12.42 -5.29
CA THR A 59 -15.10 -12.62 -6.75
C THR A 59 -13.72 -12.70 -7.38
N VAL A 60 -12.71 -12.08 -6.76
CA VAL A 60 -11.32 -12.04 -7.26
C VAL A 60 -10.44 -12.97 -6.44
N ARG A 61 -10.09 -14.15 -6.99
CA ARG A 61 -9.32 -15.18 -6.28
C ARG A 61 -7.93 -14.73 -5.84
N THR A 62 -7.32 -13.78 -6.55
CA THR A 62 -6.01 -13.22 -6.21
C THR A 62 -6.08 -12.08 -5.19
N ALA A 63 -7.28 -11.65 -4.76
CA ALA A 63 -7.45 -10.53 -3.83
C ALA A 63 -6.65 -10.68 -2.53
N PRO A 64 -6.58 -11.86 -1.87
CA PRO A 64 -5.75 -12.03 -0.68
C PRO A 64 -4.26 -11.76 -0.93
N LEU A 65 -3.71 -12.32 -2.01
CA LEU A 65 -2.31 -12.16 -2.37
C LEU A 65 -2.00 -10.72 -2.79
N ALA A 66 -2.84 -10.13 -3.64
CA ALA A 66 -2.72 -8.75 -4.06
C ALA A 66 -2.76 -7.80 -2.86
N ALA A 67 -3.73 -7.97 -1.95
CA ALA A 67 -3.83 -7.15 -0.74
C ALA A 67 -2.59 -7.27 0.14
N LEU A 68 -2.08 -8.48 0.38
CA LEU A 68 -0.88 -8.69 1.18
C LEU A 68 0.35 -7.98 0.57
N LEU A 69 0.58 -8.16 -0.73
CA LEU A 69 1.72 -7.57 -1.44
C LEU A 69 1.65 -6.04 -1.44
N LEU A 70 0.46 -5.47 -1.70
CA LEU A 70 0.27 -4.02 -1.68
C LEU A 70 0.40 -3.45 -0.26
N ILE A 71 -0.13 -4.12 0.76
CA ILE A 71 0.02 -3.69 2.17
C ILE A 71 1.50 -3.61 2.55
N VAL A 72 2.25 -4.70 2.36
CA VAL A 72 3.64 -4.77 2.78
C VAL A 72 4.51 -3.85 1.91
N GLY A 73 4.29 -3.84 0.60
CA GLY A 73 5.03 -3.01 -0.34
C GLY A 73 4.87 -1.52 -0.06
N THR A 74 3.63 -1.04 0.09
CA THR A 74 3.35 0.37 0.36
C THR A 74 3.83 0.77 1.75
N ALA A 75 3.63 -0.05 2.78
CA ALA A 75 4.13 0.24 4.13
C ALA A 75 5.66 0.37 4.16
N LEU A 76 6.37 -0.54 3.48
CA LEU A 76 7.82 -0.51 3.41
C LEU A 76 8.34 0.69 2.62
N PHE A 77 7.74 0.98 1.46
CA PHE A 77 8.14 2.10 0.62
C PHE A 77 7.87 3.45 1.30
N ALA A 78 6.65 3.67 1.77
CA ALA A 78 6.27 4.92 2.42
C ALA A 78 7.03 5.11 3.73
N GLY A 79 7.17 4.05 4.53
CA GLY A 79 7.97 4.05 5.75
C GLY A 79 9.43 4.42 5.49
N ASP A 80 10.02 3.89 4.41
CA ASP A 80 11.39 4.23 4.03
C ASP A 80 11.57 5.71 3.68
N LEU A 81 10.64 6.28 2.91
CA LEU A 81 10.69 7.69 2.54
C LEU A 81 10.48 8.61 3.76
N ILE A 82 9.59 8.22 4.68
CA ILE A 82 9.39 8.91 5.96
C ILE A 82 10.67 8.86 6.79
N PHE A 83 11.30 7.69 6.89
CA PHE A 83 12.55 7.55 7.65
C PHE A 83 13.69 8.36 7.02
N ARG A 84 13.80 8.39 5.69
CA ARG A 84 14.79 9.24 4.98
C ARG A 84 14.58 10.71 5.26
N HIS A 85 13.33 11.15 5.29
CA HIS A 85 13.00 12.54 5.57
C HIS A 85 13.34 12.93 7.02
N SER A 86 13.04 12.07 7.98
CA SER A 86 13.22 12.38 9.42
C SER A 86 14.61 12.07 9.97
N ALA A 87 15.28 11.02 9.49
CA ALA A 87 16.55 10.52 10.01
C ALA A 87 17.71 10.64 9.01
N GLY A 88 17.46 11.10 7.79
CA GLY A 88 18.48 11.28 6.75
C GLY A 88 18.93 10.00 6.04
N HIS A 89 18.41 8.82 6.43
CA HIS A 89 18.72 7.53 5.81
C HIS A 89 17.47 6.64 5.70
N GLY A 90 17.55 5.58 4.89
CA GLY A 90 16.44 4.61 4.76
C GLY A 90 16.31 3.69 5.97
N LEU A 91 15.19 2.96 6.06
CA LEU A 91 14.93 1.94 7.09
C LEU A 91 16.04 0.87 7.10
N PHE A 92 16.43 0.40 5.92
CA PHE A 92 17.55 -0.52 5.68
C PHE A 92 17.95 -0.46 4.19
N PRO A 93 19.11 -0.99 3.78
CA PRO A 93 19.49 -0.98 2.36
C PRO A 93 18.44 -1.65 1.47
N MET A 94 18.05 -0.98 0.37
CA MET A 94 17.06 -1.47 -0.60
C MET A 94 15.60 -1.61 -0.09
N SER A 95 15.25 -1.04 1.06
CA SER A 95 13.88 -0.96 1.58
C SER A 95 12.88 -0.37 0.58
N ALA A 96 13.09 0.85 0.08
CA ALA A 96 12.21 1.47 -0.93
C ALA A 96 12.14 0.65 -2.22
N PRO A 97 13.25 0.22 -2.86
CA PRO A 97 13.18 -0.68 -4.03
C PRO A 97 12.39 -1.96 -3.79
N THR A 98 12.59 -2.61 -2.64
CA THR A 98 11.85 -3.83 -2.26
C THR A 98 10.36 -3.54 -2.12
N GLY A 99 9.99 -2.43 -1.46
CA GLY A 99 8.61 -1.98 -1.38
C GLY A 99 7.98 -1.75 -2.76
N GLY A 100 8.75 -1.13 -3.66
CA GLY A 100 8.38 -0.93 -5.07
C GLY A 100 8.08 -2.24 -5.80
N PHE A 101 8.99 -3.21 -5.72
CA PHE A 101 8.79 -4.53 -6.35
C PHE A 101 7.58 -5.28 -5.79
N LEU A 102 7.35 -5.21 -4.48
CA LEU A 102 6.16 -5.80 -3.86
C LEU A 102 4.87 -5.15 -4.37
N MET A 103 4.83 -3.81 -4.49
CA MET A 103 3.69 -3.12 -5.07
C MET A 103 3.46 -3.55 -6.53
N MET A 104 4.51 -3.61 -7.35
CA MET A 104 4.42 -4.09 -8.74
C MET A 104 3.86 -5.52 -8.82
N ALA A 105 4.37 -6.43 -7.97
CA ALA A 105 3.87 -7.79 -7.89
C ALA A 105 2.40 -7.85 -7.42
N GLY A 106 1.99 -6.98 -6.49
CA GLY A 106 0.61 -6.85 -6.05
C GLY A 106 -0.32 -6.42 -7.17
N TRP A 107 0.06 -5.40 -7.95
CA TRP A 107 -0.69 -4.97 -9.14
C TRP A 107 -0.74 -6.05 -10.22
N LEU A 108 0.35 -6.81 -10.41
CA LEU A 108 0.34 -7.97 -11.30
C LEU A 108 -0.67 -9.02 -10.83
N ALA A 109 -0.74 -9.31 -9.52
CA ALA A 109 -1.73 -10.22 -8.97
C ALA A 109 -3.18 -9.73 -9.19
N VAL A 110 -3.42 -8.42 -9.12
CA VAL A 110 -4.72 -7.82 -9.51
C VAL A 110 -5.01 -8.09 -11.00
N ALA A 111 -4.06 -7.81 -11.89
CA ALA A 111 -4.23 -8.02 -13.33
C ALA A 111 -4.50 -9.49 -13.67
N LEU A 112 -3.79 -10.43 -13.05
CA LEU A 112 -4.01 -11.86 -13.20
C LEU A 112 -5.39 -12.32 -12.71
N GLY A 113 -5.97 -11.58 -11.75
CA GLY A 113 -7.33 -11.81 -11.27
C GLY A 113 -8.40 -11.71 -12.36
N ALA A 114 -8.13 -10.99 -13.45
CA ALA A 114 -9.05 -10.88 -14.59
C ALA A 114 -9.17 -12.19 -15.40
N PHE A 115 -8.14 -13.03 -15.38
CA PHE A 115 -8.08 -14.27 -16.17
C PHE A 115 -8.49 -15.51 -15.37
N LEU A 116 -8.66 -15.39 -14.05
CA LEU A 116 -8.97 -16.51 -13.19
C LEU A 116 -10.49 -16.67 -13.01
N PRO A 117 -11.01 -17.90 -12.92
CA PRO A 117 -12.42 -18.14 -12.61
C PRO A 117 -12.80 -17.42 -11.31
N ARG A 118 -14.00 -16.81 -11.29
CA ARG A 118 -14.53 -16.20 -10.07
C ARG A 118 -14.63 -17.27 -8.99
N GLY A 119 -14.20 -16.95 -7.77
CA GLY A 119 -14.48 -17.82 -6.62
C GLY A 119 -15.99 -18.00 -6.52
N ASN A 120 -16.45 -19.22 -6.28
CA ASN A 120 -17.88 -19.48 -6.07
C ASN A 120 -18.36 -18.56 -4.94
N ALA A 121 -19.21 -17.58 -5.28
CA ALA A 121 -19.79 -16.64 -4.33
C ALA A 121 -20.90 -17.31 -3.53
#